data_AF-A0A4U1JCH7-F1
#
_entry.id   AF-A0A4U1JCH7-F1
#
_cell.length_a   1.000
_cell.length_b   1.000
_cell.length_c   1.000
_cell.angle_alpha   90.00
_cell.angle_beta   90.00
_cell.angle_gamma   90.00
#
_symmetry.space_group_name_H-M   'P 1'
#
loop_
_entity.id
_entity.type
_entity.pdbx_description
1 polymer ?
#
loop_
_entity_poly.entity_id
_entity_poly.type
_entity_poly.pdbx_seq_one_letter_code
_entity_poly.pdbx_strand_id
1 'polypeptide(L)'
;MDWKLFASTFAAIFLAEMGDKTQIATLSLAGSSSSRWVVFAASALALVSTSAVAVLLGEVVSRHVPAIWVKRAAGLVFVVLGVIYLVGAKEEPEARSGEPPSARDQS
;
A
#
# COMPACT_ATOMS: atom_id res chain seq x y z
N MET A 1 -14.81 -21.81 -15.42
CA MET A 1 -13.92 -20.76 -14.87
C MET A 1 -13.35 -19.98 -16.03
N ASP A 2 -13.69 -18.70 -16.15
CA ASP A 2 -13.16 -17.83 -17.20
C ASP A 2 -11.69 -17.51 -16.91
N TRP A 3 -10.78 -18.40 -17.33
CA TRP A 3 -9.34 -18.26 -17.09
C TRP A 3 -8.78 -16.93 -17.62
N LYS A 4 -9.37 -16.42 -18.70
CA LYS A 4 -9.04 -15.10 -19.26
C LYS A 4 -9.35 -13.96 -18.29
N LEU A 5 -10.50 -14.03 -17.61
CA LEU A 5 -10.94 -13.01 -16.65
C LEU A 5 -10.09 -13.06 -15.38
N PHE A 6 -9.74 -14.26 -14.93
CA PHE A 6 -8.81 -14.45 -13.81
C PHE A 6 -7.42 -13.89 -14.12
N ALA A 7 -6.83 -14.28 -15.25
CA ALA A 7 -5.49 -13.87 -15.64
C ALA A 7 -5.40 -12.35 -15.89
N SER A 8 -6.43 -11.74 -16.52
CA SER A 8 -6.44 -10.29 -16.76
C SER A 8 -6.59 -9.49 -15.47
N THR A 9 -7.47 -9.92 -14.56
CA THR A 9 -7.68 -9.27 -13.27
C THR A 9 -6.44 -9.42 -12.39
N PHE A 10 -5.85 -10.62 -12.34
CA PHE A 10 -4.61 -10.88 -11.63
C PHE A 10 -3.48 -10.01 -12.16
N ALA A 11 -3.26 -9.98 -13.47
CA ALA A 11 -2.19 -9.18 -14.07
C ALA A 11 -2.39 -7.68 -13.83
N ALA A 12 -3.63 -7.18 -13.94
CA ALA A 12 -3.95 -5.77 -13.70
C ALA A 12 -3.68 -5.37 -12.25
N ILE A 13 -4.14 -6.17 -11.27
CA ILE A 13 -3.91 -5.90 -9.84
C ILE A 13 -2.43 -6.07 -9.51
N PHE A 14 -1.79 -7.13 -10.00
CA PHE A 14 -0.37 -7.37 -9.77
C PHE A 14 0.47 -6.19 -10.25
N LEU A 15 0.30 -5.72 -11.49
CA LEU A 15 1.01 -4.55 -11.99
C LEU A 15 0.70 -3.26 -11.20
N ALA A 16 -0.55 -3.08 -10.77
CA ALA A 16 -0.94 -1.91 -9.99
C ALA A 16 -0.29 -1.89 -8.59
N GLU A 17 -0.08 -3.08 -7.99
CA GLU A 17 0.50 -3.24 -6.66
C GLU A 17 2.04 -3.34 -6.69
N MET A 18 2.65 -3.66 -7.83
CA MET A 18 4.10 -3.80 -7.97
C MET A 18 4.83 -2.50 -7.64
N GLY A 19 5.66 -2.52 -6.59
CA GLY A 19 6.40 -1.35 -6.12
C GLY A 19 5.61 -0.43 -5.17
N ASP A 20 4.47 -0.89 -4.67
CA ASP A 20 3.75 -0.15 -3.62
C ASP A 20 4.59 -0.04 -2.33
N LYS A 21 4.35 1.02 -1.57
CA LYS A 21 5.02 1.32 -0.29
C LYS A 21 4.87 0.15 0.69
N THR A 22 3.74 -0.56 0.64
CA THR A 22 3.49 -1.72 1.50
C THR A 22 4.46 -2.88 1.20
N GLN A 23 4.92 -3.04 -0.05
CA GLN A 23 5.93 -4.05 -0.42
C GLN A 23 7.32 -3.70 0.14
N ILE A 24 7.72 -2.43 0.05
CA ILE A 24 9.00 -1.95 0.62
C ILE A 24 8.99 -2.07 2.15
N ALA A 25 7.88 -1.71 2.80
CA ALA A 25 7.70 -1.88 4.24
C ALA A 25 7.77 -3.36 4.65
N THR A 26 7.11 -4.25 3.90
CA THR A 26 7.16 -5.71 4.14
C THR A 26 8.57 -6.26 3.96
N LEU A 27 9.30 -5.81 2.93
CA LEU A 27 10.68 -6.21 2.69
C LEU A 27 11.62 -5.74 3.81
N SER A 28 11.45 -4.50 4.27
CA SER A 28 12.20 -3.94 5.40
C SER A 28 11.95 -4.74 6.68
N LEU A 29 10.68 -5.05 6.98
CA LEU A 29 10.29 -5.86 8.13
C LEU A 29 10.80 -7.30 8.04
N ALA A 30 10.81 -7.89 6.84
CA ALA A 30 11.37 -9.21 6.61
C ALA A 30 12.89 -9.23 6.79
N GLY A 31 13.58 -8.13 6.47
CA GLY A 31 15.02 -7.96 6.67
C GLY A 31 15.41 -7.80 8.15
N SER A 32 14.55 -7.19 8.97
CA SER A 32 14.80 -6.99 10.41
C SER A 32 14.23 -8.09 11.31
N SER A 33 13.37 -8.97 10.79
CA SER A 33 12.71 -10.03 11.57
C SER A 33 13.50 -11.33 11.58
N SER A 34 13.50 -12.02 12.73
CA SER A 34 14.15 -13.34 12.88
C SER A 34 13.49 -14.44 12.03
N SER A 35 12.27 -14.24 11.53
CA SER A 35 11.55 -15.23 10.71
C SER A 35 10.89 -14.62 9.48
N ARG A 36 11.61 -14.68 8.35
CA ARG A 36 11.14 -14.25 7.03
C ARG A 36 9.83 -14.91 6.59
N TRP A 37 9.63 -16.18 6.94
CA TRP A 37 8.42 -16.93 6.61
C TRP A 37 7.18 -16.44 7.33
N VAL A 38 7.32 -16.02 8.61
CA VAL A 38 6.21 -15.46 9.38
C VAL A 38 5.79 -14.11 8.80
N VAL A 39 6.75 -13.26 8.44
CA VAL A 39 6.45 -11.97 7.80
C VAL A 39 5.72 -12.18 6.48
N PHE A 40 6.20 -13.10 5.64
CA PHE A 40 5.55 -13.45 4.38
C PHE A 40 4.11 -13.94 4.58
N ALA A 41 3.89 -14.89 5.49
CA ALA A 41 2.57 -15.44 5.75
C ALA A 41 1.61 -14.38 6.29
N ALA A 42 2.08 -13.52 7.20
CA ALA A 42 1.29 -12.43 7.77
C ALA A 42 0.93 -11.38 6.71
N SER A 43 1.90 -10.95 5.89
CA SER A 43 1.64 -9.97 4.82
C SER A 43 0.71 -10.53 3.74
N ALA A 44 0.90 -11.80 3.36
CA ALA A 44 0.03 -12.46 2.39
C ALA A 44 -1.40 -12.58 2.92
N LEU A 45 -1.57 -12.97 4.19
CA LEU A 45 -2.88 -13.05 4.83
C LEU A 45 -3.55 -11.67 4.90
N ALA A 46 -2.80 -10.64 5.31
CA ALA A 46 -3.30 -9.28 5.36
C ALA A 46 -3.79 -8.79 3.98
N LEU A 47 -3.01 -9.05 2.92
CA LEU A 47 -3.38 -8.68 1.55
C LEU A 47 -4.66 -9.40 1.09
N VAL A 48 -4.74 -10.71 1.31
CA VAL A 48 -5.91 -11.52 0.93
C VAL A 48 -7.15 -11.06 1.71
N SER A 49 -7.03 -10.87 3.03
CA SER A 49 -8.13 -10.40 3.87
C SER A 49 -8.60 -9.00 3.45
N THR A 50 -7.68 -8.08 3.20
CA THR A 50 -8.03 -6.72 2.77
C THR A 50 -8.69 -6.72 1.40
N SER A 51 -8.15 -7.49 0.45
CA SER A 51 -8.75 -7.67 -0.88
C SER A 51 -10.15 -8.26 -0.80
N ALA A 52 -10.35 -9.27 0.03
CA ALA A 52 -11.67 -9.89 0.22
C ALA A 52 -12.69 -8.88 0.74
N VAL A 53 -12.33 -8.10 1.76
CA VAL A 53 -13.20 -7.03 2.29
C VAL A 53 -13.50 -5.98 1.21
N ALA A 54 -12.48 -5.55 0.45
CA ALA A 54 -12.66 -4.57 -0.62
C ALA A 54 -13.61 -5.06 -1.71
N VAL A 55 -13.50 -6.32 -2.14
CA VAL A 55 -14.39 -6.92 -3.15
C VAL A 55 -15.82 -7.03 -2.62
N LEU A 56 -16.01 -7.51 -1.39
CA LEU A 56 -17.34 -7.63 -0.78
C LEU A 56 -18.04 -6.26 -0.66
N LEU A 57 -17.33 -5.24 -0.18
CA LEU A 57 -17.86 -3.88 -0.10
C LEU A 57 -18.11 -3.29 -1.49
N GLY A 58 -17.19 -3.50 -2.42
CA GLY A 58 -17.32 -3.05 -3.80
C GLY A 58 -18.55 -3.64 -4.50
N GLU A 59 -18.84 -4.91 -4.24
CA GLU A 59 -20.05 -5.58 -4.75
C GLU A 59 -21.32 -4.95 -4.18
N VAL A 60 -21.39 -4.74 -2.86
CA VAL A 60 -22.53 -4.09 -2.20
C VAL A 60 -22.78 -2.69 -2.76
N VAL A 61 -21.73 -1.89 -2.92
CA VAL A 61 -21.81 -0.55 -3.50
C VAL A 61 -22.26 -0.60 -4.95
N SER A 62 -21.71 -1.52 -5.75
CA SER A 62 -22.05 -1.65 -7.18
C SER A 62 -23.50 -2.06 -7.43
N ARG A 63 -24.14 -2.73 -6.47
CA ARG A 63 -25.56 -3.09 -6.53
C ARG A 63 -26.50 -1.91 -6.28
N HIS A 64 -26.07 -0.92 -5.49
CA HIS A 64 -26.92 0.22 -5.09
C HIS A 64 -26.57 1.52 -5.82
N VAL A 65 -25.34 1.65 -6.32
CA VAL A 65 -24.84 2.89 -6.92
C VAL A 65 -24.48 2.64 -8.39
N PRO A 66 -25.04 3.42 -9.33
CA PRO A 66 -24.67 3.32 -10.74
C PRO A 66 -23.17 3.55 -10.96
N ALA A 67 -22.54 2.74 -11.81
CA ALA A 67 -21.09 2.78 -12.05
C ALA A 67 -20.54 4.16 -12.46
N ILE A 68 -21.36 5.01 -13.08
CA ILE A 68 -20.97 6.38 -13.43
C ILE A 68 -20.64 7.24 -12.21
N TRP A 69 -21.40 7.09 -11.11
CA TRP A 69 -21.17 7.84 -9.88
C TRP A 69 -19.93 7.35 -9.15
N VAL A 70 -19.71 6.03 -9.12
CA VAL A 70 -18.49 5.44 -8.56
C VAL A 70 -17.25 5.95 -9.29
N LYS A 71 -17.27 5.96 -10.63
CA LYS A 71 -16.15 6.47 -11.45
C LYS A 71 -15.89 7.96 -11.21
N ARG A 72 -16.95 8.79 -11.15
CA ARG A 72 -16.82 10.22 -10.88
C ARG A 72 -16.26 10.48 -9.48
N ALA A 73 -16.75 9.76 -8.47
CA ALA A 73 -16.25 9.87 -7.10
C ALA A 73 -14.77 9.46 -7.01
N ALA A 74 -14.39 8.33 -7.62
CA ALA A 74 -12.99 7.89 -7.67
C ALA A 74 -12.08 8.93 -8.35
N GLY A 75 -12.52 9.49 -9.49
CA GLY A 75 -11.77 10.55 -10.18
C GLY A 75 -11.63 11.83 -9.33
N LEU A 76 -12.70 12.25 -8.64
CA LEU A 76 -12.64 13.41 -7.75
C LEU A 76 -11.66 13.19 -6.60
N VAL A 77 -11.73 12.03 -5.94
CA VAL A 77 -10.79 11.65 -4.87
C VAL A 77 -9.36 11.65 -5.39
N PHE A 78 -9.13 11.10 -6.58
CA PHE A 78 -7.80 11.06 -7.18
C PHE A 78 -7.24 12.47 -7.45
N VAL A 79 -8.06 13.39 -7.98
CA VAL A 79 -7.64 14.79 -8.20
C VAL A 79 -7.37 15.49 -6.87
N VAL A 80 -8.24 15.33 -5.87
CA VAL A 80 -8.07 15.94 -4.55
C VAL A 80 -6.79 15.44 -3.88
N LEU A 81 -6.56 14.12 -3.85
CA LEU A 81 -5.33 13.55 -3.30
C LEU A 81 -4.10 14.00 -4.08
N GLY A 82 -4.18 14.08 -5.41
CA GLY A 82 -3.11 14.59 -6.25
C GLY A 82 -2.75 16.04 -5.92
N VAL A 83 -3.75 16.91 -5.74
CA VAL A 83 -3.54 18.31 -5.33
C VAL A 83 -2.95 18.38 -3.92
N ILE A 84 -3.47 17.59 -2.97
CA ILE A 84 -2.93 17.52 -1.61
C ILE A 84 -1.45 17.10 -1.63
N TYR A 85 -1.10 16.07 -2.40
CA TYR A 85 0.29 15.63 -2.54
C TYR A 85 1.17 16.69 -3.19
N LEU A 86 0.67 17.38 -4.21
CA LEU A 86 1.41 18.43 -4.92
C LEU A 86 1.71 19.62 -4.00
N VAL A 87 0.76 20.00 -3.14
CA VAL A 87 0.89 21.12 -2.19
C VAL A 87 1.68 20.70 -0.94
N GLY A 88 1.49 19.46 -0.48
CA GLY A 88 2.11 18.88 0.72
C GLY A 88 3.51 18.30 0.50
N ALA A 89 4.06 18.30 -0.72
CA ALA A 89 5.43 17.86 -1.02
C ALA A 89 6.54 18.77 -0.44
N LYS A 90 6.20 19.61 0.55
CA LYS A 90 7.16 20.33 1.37
C LYS A 90 7.14 19.72 2.77
N GLU A 91 8.31 19.24 3.18
CA GLU A 91 8.72 18.84 4.54
C GLU A 91 8.70 17.33 4.85
N GLU A 92 9.86 16.70 4.68
CA GLU A 92 10.45 15.88 5.75
C GLU A 92 11.87 16.42 6.01
N PRO A 93 12.11 17.12 7.13
CA PRO A 93 13.46 17.33 7.63
C PRO A 93 14.00 15.96 8.01
N GLU A 94 14.99 15.53 7.24
CA GLU A 94 15.90 14.43 7.54
C GLU A 94 16.26 14.48 9.03
N ALA A 95 15.68 13.57 9.81
CA ALA A 95 16.04 13.42 11.21
C ALA A 95 17.52 13.06 11.25
N ARG A 96 18.35 14.06 11.55
CA ARG A 96 19.73 13.88 12.00
C ARG A 96 19.69 12.93 13.20
N SER A 97 19.87 11.66 12.93
CA SER A 97 20.29 10.66 13.90
C SER A 97 21.60 10.02 13.42
N GLY A 98 22.54 10.83 12.95
CA GLY A 98 23.94 10.63 13.33
C GLY A 98 24.10 11.30 14.69
N GLU A 99 24.62 10.67 15.75
CA GLU A 99 25.69 9.69 15.81
C GLU A 99 25.76 9.18 17.27
N PRO A 100 25.93 7.88 17.57
CA PRO A 100 26.60 7.46 18.79
C PRO A 100 27.98 6.88 18.42
N PRO A 101 28.99 6.79 19.30
CA PRO A 101 29.31 7.51 20.54
C PRO A 101 30.76 8.06 20.53
N SER A 102 31.03 9.26 21.09
CA SER A 102 32.40 9.65 21.48
C SER A 102 32.57 9.54 22.99
N ALA A 103 32.80 8.31 23.46
CA ALA A 103 33.53 8.06 24.69
C ALA A 103 34.99 8.51 24.47
N ARG A 104 35.22 9.81 24.61
CA ARG A 104 36.53 10.47 24.69
C ARG A 104 36.22 11.94 24.87
N ASP A 105 36.08 12.37 26.12
CA ASP A 105 36.82 13.48 26.71
C ASP A 105 36.24 13.83 28.10
N GLN A 106 37.13 14.09 29.07
CA GLN A 106 36.90 14.85 30.32
C GLN A 106 36.10 14.11 31.42
N SER A 107 36.64 13.73 32.59
CA SER A 107 37.83 14.15 33.37
C SER A 107 38.15 13.11 34.44
#